data_AF-A0A3E0E3D3-F1
#
_entry.id   AF-A0A3E0E3D3-F1
#
_cell.length_a   1.000
_cell.length_b   1.000
_cell.length_c   1.000
_cell.angle_alpha   90.00
_cell.angle_beta   90.00
_cell.angle_gamma   90.00
#
_symmetry.space_group_name_H-M   'P 1'
#
loop_
_entity.id
_entity.type
_entity.pdbx_description
1 polymer ?
#
loop_
_entity_poly.entity_id
_entity_poly.type
_entity_poly.pdbx_seq_one_letter_code
_entity_poly.pdbx_strand_id
1 'polypeptide(L)'
;MEFTDQPISDSKPTVAIAGAGGYVGRWFIYHFRHKYNIVALSRKKVKDNPYPEVTWKQVELYSISSTVEVLKGVDVAIYLVHSMNASTRLNQGSFEDTDLLLADNFSRAAQLNKVKQIIYLGGLLPKETGEKLSRHLKSRLEVEQTLGARSAKLTAIRASIIVGPGGSSFDMIKNLVKNLPVLMCPKWTESLTQPISLRDTLDIIDTCVGNANVYGKAIEIGNPEVISYRKMLEITAEEMGKKRMVFSVPVFSLGLSKLWVGLFGESPPQLVSPLVESLKHTLTVSEELKFREKHIDYLSYKQSVREALDSDIKPKTPSFHSQEKIKNTVRSIQRMSNPHGYSATWVAHRYNIWLPTFFKFWINGEMLDSGEIVFFMLWSKKPMLQLTMIPDKSDENRQLFYISGGWLVKRFDHGWLEFRGVLENRYIISAIHEFVPRLPWLIYVNTQAKIHLWVMNRFKKYLKNRQN
;
A
#
# COMPACT_ATOMS: atom_id res chain seq x y z
N MET A 1 -7.39 -50.66 4.77
CA MET A 1 -6.32 -50.06 5.59
C MET A 1 -6.61 -48.58 5.69
N GLU A 2 -6.98 -48.21 6.91
CA GLU A 2 -7.26 -46.91 7.52
C GLU A 2 -7.17 -45.66 6.65
N PHE A 3 -8.34 -45.08 6.40
CA PHE A 3 -8.51 -43.63 6.30
C PHE A 3 -8.10 -43.05 7.65
N THR A 4 -6.94 -42.40 7.71
CA THR A 4 -6.61 -41.55 8.85
C THR A 4 -7.44 -40.28 8.74
N ASP A 5 -8.57 -40.28 9.44
CA ASP A 5 -9.22 -39.07 9.94
C ASP A 5 -8.16 -38.24 10.67
N GLN A 6 -7.68 -37.17 10.03
CA GLN A 6 -6.99 -36.14 10.78
C GLN A 6 -8.05 -35.35 11.56
N PRO A 7 -7.91 -35.18 12.88
CA PRO A 7 -8.90 -34.49 13.68
C PRO A 7 -9.04 -33.04 13.17
N ILE A 8 -10.29 -32.64 12.95
CA ILE A 8 -10.67 -31.24 12.73
C ILE A 8 -10.17 -30.47 13.96
N SER A 9 -9.23 -29.55 13.76
CA SER A 9 -8.75 -28.70 14.85
C SER A 9 -9.89 -27.84 15.38
N ASP A 10 -10.36 -28.10 16.60
CA ASP A 10 -11.38 -27.33 17.35
C ASP A 10 -10.98 -25.86 17.63
N SER A 11 -9.83 -25.40 17.12
CA SER A 11 -9.32 -24.05 17.32
C SER A 11 -9.77 -23.09 16.22
N LYS A 12 -10.32 -21.93 16.60
CA LYS A 12 -10.60 -20.81 15.68
C LYS A 12 -9.36 -20.47 14.83
N PRO A 13 -9.50 -20.21 13.52
CA PRO A 13 -8.35 -19.84 12.69
C PRO A 13 -7.73 -18.52 13.17
N THR A 14 -6.40 -18.44 13.09
CA THR A 14 -5.67 -17.21 13.46
C THR A 14 -5.58 -16.28 12.27
N VAL A 15 -6.23 -15.11 12.38
CA VAL A 15 -6.37 -14.14 11.29
C VAL A 15 -5.58 -12.87 11.61
N ALA A 16 -4.50 -12.61 10.86
CA ALA A 16 -3.78 -11.35 10.97
C ALA A 16 -4.37 -10.29 10.04
N ILE A 17 -4.51 -9.06 10.52
CA ILE A 17 -5.08 -7.95 9.73
C ILE A 17 -4.06 -6.82 9.62
N ALA A 18 -3.43 -6.71 8.45
CA ALA A 18 -2.62 -5.55 8.09
C ALA A 18 -3.56 -4.41 7.66
N GLY A 19 -3.47 -3.25 8.33
CA GLY A 19 -4.46 -2.18 8.15
C GLY A 19 -5.66 -2.28 9.10
N ALA A 20 -5.52 -3.02 10.22
CA ALA A 20 -6.56 -3.22 11.23
C ALA A 20 -7.20 -1.93 11.77
N GLY A 21 -6.42 -0.85 11.91
CA GLY A 21 -6.93 0.45 12.36
C GLY A 21 -7.69 1.26 11.31
N GLY A 22 -7.74 0.78 10.06
CA GLY A 22 -8.42 1.45 8.94
C GLY A 22 -9.94 1.21 8.93
N TYR A 23 -10.61 1.76 7.93
CA TYR A 23 -12.07 1.66 7.77
C TYR A 23 -12.58 0.21 7.79
N VAL A 24 -12.23 -0.58 6.76
CA VAL A 24 -12.68 -1.98 6.65
C VAL A 24 -12.14 -2.85 7.80
N GLY A 25 -10.88 -2.64 8.20
CA GLY A 25 -10.25 -3.44 9.26
C GLY A 25 -10.96 -3.33 10.61
N ARG A 26 -11.35 -2.12 11.02
CA ARG A 26 -12.06 -1.91 12.29
C ARG A 26 -13.44 -2.55 12.28
N TRP A 27 -14.14 -2.45 11.16
CA TRP A 27 -15.46 -3.07 11.01
C TRP A 27 -15.36 -4.60 10.95
N PHE A 28 -14.37 -5.15 10.26
CA PHE A 28 -14.12 -6.59 10.27
C PHE A 28 -13.85 -7.10 11.69
N ILE A 29 -13.01 -6.39 12.45
CA ILE A 29 -12.78 -6.70 13.87
C ILE A 29 -14.09 -6.62 14.66
N TYR A 30 -14.85 -5.54 14.50
CA TYR A 30 -16.10 -5.35 15.21
C TYR A 30 -17.07 -6.52 15.00
N HIS A 31 -17.25 -6.99 13.77
CA HIS A 31 -18.20 -8.08 13.45
C HIS A 31 -17.67 -9.48 13.79
N PHE A 32 -16.36 -9.73 13.61
CA PHE A 32 -15.84 -11.11 13.61
C PHE A 32 -14.84 -11.43 14.73
N ARG A 33 -14.59 -10.52 15.68
CA ARG A 33 -13.70 -10.73 16.84
C ARG A 33 -14.04 -11.96 17.70
N HIS A 34 -15.29 -12.40 17.73
CA HIS A 34 -15.68 -13.62 18.45
C HIS A 34 -15.60 -14.89 17.58
N LYS A 35 -15.48 -14.74 16.25
CA LYS A 35 -15.40 -15.86 15.29
C LYS A 35 -13.96 -16.32 15.05
N TYR A 36 -13.00 -15.40 15.10
CA TYR A 36 -11.58 -15.65 14.79
C TYR A 36 -10.65 -15.30 15.94
N ASN A 37 -9.46 -15.91 15.95
CA ASN A 37 -8.34 -15.44 16.77
C ASN A 37 -7.65 -14.28 16.03
N ILE A 38 -8.11 -13.05 16.26
CA ILE A 38 -7.65 -11.89 15.49
C ILE A 38 -6.32 -11.34 16.04
N VAL A 39 -5.33 -11.23 15.14
CA VAL A 39 -4.08 -10.50 15.34
C VAL A 39 -4.13 -9.19 14.55
N ALA A 40 -4.49 -8.10 15.23
CA ALA A 40 -4.57 -6.77 14.64
C ALA A 40 -3.18 -6.11 14.55
N LEU A 41 -2.75 -5.73 13.35
CA LEU A 41 -1.44 -5.12 13.15
C LEU A 41 -1.53 -3.58 13.16
N SER A 42 -0.69 -2.94 13.98
CA SER A 42 -0.62 -1.48 14.10
C SER A 42 0.80 -0.95 13.97
N ARG A 43 0.95 0.28 13.47
CA ARG A 43 2.27 0.96 13.41
C ARG A 43 2.79 1.37 14.80
N LYS A 44 1.87 1.62 15.73
CA LYS A 44 2.17 2.08 17.09
C LYS A 44 1.76 1.02 18.11
N LYS A 45 2.46 1.00 19.24
CA LYS A 45 2.06 0.19 20.39
C LYS A 45 0.72 0.67 20.93
N VAL A 46 -0.24 -0.24 21.05
CA VAL A 46 -1.55 0.03 21.65
C VAL A 46 -1.38 0.27 23.15
N LYS A 47 -2.04 1.32 23.65
CA LYS A 47 -2.11 1.67 25.07
C LYS A 47 -3.38 1.11 25.70
N ASP A 48 -4.51 1.31 25.03
CA ASP A 48 -5.82 0.82 25.48
C ASP A 48 -6.50 0.07 24.35
N ASN A 49 -6.91 -1.16 24.62
CA ASN A 49 -7.54 -2.05 23.67
C ASN A 49 -9.04 -2.18 23.96
N PRO A 50 -9.92 -1.62 23.12
CA PRO A 50 -11.35 -1.66 23.36
C PRO A 50 -11.99 -3.05 23.20
N TYR A 51 -11.27 -4.01 22.61
CA TYR A 51 -11.71 -5.37 22.36
C TYR A 51 -10.67 -6.35 22.92
N PRO A 52 -10.76 -6.76 24.20
CA PRO A 52 -9.77 -7.62 24.87
C PRO A 52 -9.47 -8.95 24.15
N GLU A 53 -10.43 -9.47 23.40
CA GLU A 53 -10.32 -10.68 22.58
C GLU A 53 -9.43 -10.51 21.34
N VAL A 54 -9.08 -9.28 20.97
CA VAL A 54 -8.21 -8.96 19.82
C VAL A 54 -6.79 -8.75 20.30
N THR A 55 -5.84 -9.50 19.74
CA THR A 55 -4.42 -9.30 20.03
C THR A 55 -3.83 -8.22 19.13
N TRP A 56 -3.33 -7.12 19.69
CA TRP A 56 -2.63 -6.09 18.92
C TRP A 56 -1.13 -6.31 18.91
N LYS A 57 -0.53 -6.33 17.72
CA LYS A 57 0.94 -6.38 17.55
C LYS A 57 1.43 -5.14 16.80
N GLN A 58 2.47 -4.51 17.34
CA GLN A 58 3.16 -3.44 16.64
C GLN A 58 4.01 -4.01 15.50
N VAL A 59 3.89 -3.43 14.30
CA VAL A 59 4.65 -3.83 13.11
C VAL A 59 5.16 -2.60 12.36
N GLU A 60 6.39 -2.71 11.87
CA GLU A 60 6.95 -1.83 10.84
C GLU A 60 7.01 -2.61 9.52
N LEU A 61 6.03 -2.39 8.63
CA LEU A 61 5.90 -3.14 7.37
C LEU A 61 7.04 -2.88 6.38
N TYR A 62 7.82 -1.81 6.57
CA TYR A 62 9.07 -1.63 5.81
C TYR A 62 10.20 -2.57 6.28
N SER A 63 10.07 -3.16 7.47
CA SER A 63 10.97 -4.15 8.01
C SER A 63 10.39 -5.56 7.85
N ILE A 64 11.03 -6.36 7.00
CA ILE A 64 10.66 -7.77 6.83
C ILE A 64 10.72 -8.53 8.16
N SER A 65 11.77 -8.31 8.98
CA SER A 65 11.92 -8.99 10.27
C SER A 65 10.80 -8.63 11.25
N SER A 66 10.35 -7.37 11.25
CA SER A 66 9.19 -6.96 12.06
C SER A 66 7.92 -7.67 11.59
N THR A 67 7.73 -7.77 10.28
CA THR A 67 6.57 -8.46 9.70
C THR A 67 6.60 -9.98 9.94
N VAL A 68 7.78 -10.60 9.87
CA VAL A 68 7.97 -12.02 10.18
C VAL A 68 7.56 -12.33 11.62
N GLU A 69 7.97 -11.50 12.59
CA GLU A 69 7.65 -11.73 14.00
C GLU A 69 6.14 -11.73 14.27
N VAL A 70 5.42 -10.78 13.68
CA VAL A 70 3.98 -10.63 13.96
C VAL A 70 3.13 -11.70 13.27
N LEU A 71 3.63 -12.28 12.17
CA LEU A 71 2.95 -13.33 11.39
C LEU A 71 3.19 -14.76 11.89
N LYS A 72 4.00 -14.97 12.94
CA LYS A 72 4.17 -16.29 13.56
C LYS A 72 2.83 -16.86 14.02
N GLY A 73 2.52 -18.09 13.60
CA GLY A 73 1.30 -18.82 13.95
C GLY A 73 0.03 -18.32 13.26
N VAL A 74 0.14 -17.50 12.22
CA VAL A 74 -1.01 -16.99 11.45
C VAL A 74 -1.42 -17.98 10.36
N ASP A 75 -2.70 -18.34 10.30
CA ASP A 75 -3.27 -19.16 9.23
C ASP A 75 -3.61 -18.34 7.99
N VAL A 76 -4.32 -17.22 8.19
CA VAL A 76 -4.84 -16.35 7.14
C VAL A 76 -4.46 -14.91 7.42
N ALA A 77 -4.02 -14.19 6.40
CA ALA A 77 -3.67 -12.78 6.51
C ALA A 77 -4.56 -11.90 5.62
N ILE A 78 -5.28 -10.95 6.21
CA ILE A 78 -6.04 -9.94 5.48
C ILE A 78 -5.15 -8.70 5.30
N TYR A 79 -4.88 -8.34 4.05
CA TYR A 79 -4.05 -7.20 3.68
C TYR A 79 -4.92 -6.03 3.18
N LEU A 80 -5.07 -5.00 4.02
CA LEU A 80 -5.86 -3.79 3.77
C LEU A 80 -4.99 -2.52 3.68
N VAL A 81 -3.67 -2.68 3.59
CA VAL A 81 -2.73 -1.57 3.60
C VAL A 81 -2.75 -0.85 2.26
N HIS A 82 -2.81 0.48 2.32
CA HIS A 82 -2.64 1.36 1.18
C HIS A 82 -1.85 2.60 1.60
N SER A 83 -0.72 2.84 0.93
CA SER A 83 0.32 3.81 1.32
C SER A 83 0.03 5.18 0.74
N MET A 84 -1.15 5.73 1.06
CA MET A 84 -1.53 7.08 0.61
C MET A 84 -0.95 8.19 1.48
N ASN A 85 -0.58 7.89 2.73
CA ASN A 85 -0.01 8.86 3.65
C ASN A 85 1.47 8.55 3.93
N ALA A 86 2.33 9.58 3.86
CA ALA A 86 3.75 9.44 4.12
C ALA A 86 4.03 8.95 5.56
N SER A 87 4.96 8.02 5.73
CA SER A 87 5.38 7.48 7.03
C SER A 87 6.46 8.32 7.72
N THR A 88 7.28 9.04 6.96
CA THR A 88 8.46 9.82 7.41
C THR A 88 8.35 11.32 7.09
N ARG A 89 9.23 12.14 7.68
CA ARG A 89 9.23 13.61 7.48
C ARG A 89 9.55 13.99 6.03
N LEU A 90 10.46 13.25 5.40
CA LEU A 90 10.69 13.29 3.96
C LEU A 90 10.50 11.88 3.39
N ASN A 91 9.60 11.75 2.42
CA ASN A 91 9.43 10.55 1.62
C ASN A 91 9.67 10.89 0.14
N GLN A 92 10.80 10.47 -0.40
CA GLN A 92 11.16 10.60 -1.81
C GLN A 92 10.82 9.30 -2.56
N GLY A 93 9.59 8.83 -2.40
CA GLY A 93 9.05 7.65 -3.07
C GLY A 93 7.67 7.95 -3.62
N SER A 94 7.30 7.26 -4.70
CA SER A 94 5.91 7.27 -5.18
C SER A 94 5.05 6.38 -4.26
N PHE A 95 3.74 6.61 -4.21
CA PHE A 95 2.86 5.75 -3.41
C PHE A 95 2.86 4.32 -3.99
N GLU A 96 3.00 4.21 -5.32
CA GLU A 96 3.05 2.94 -6.05
C GLU A 96 4.24 2.10 -5.62
N ASP A 97 5.43 2.72 -5.56
CA ASP A 97 6.66 2.02 -5.17
C ASP A 97 6.67 1.68 -3.68
N THR A 98 6.02 2.51 -2.86
CA THR A 98 5.84 2.24 -1.43
C THR A 98 4.94 1.03 -1.23
N ASP A 99 3.75 1.02 -1.84
CA ASP A 99 2.80 -0.09 -1.73
C ASP A 99 3.40 -1.40 -2.21
N LEU A 100 4.13 -1.36 -3.33
CA LEU A 100 4.83 -2.52 -3.86
C LEU A 100 5.86 -3.07 -2.86
N LEU A 101 6.65 -2.20 -2.23
CA LEU A 101 7.64 -2.61 -1.26
C LEU A 101 7.03 -3.24 0.01
N LEU A 102 5.94 -2.63 0.52
CA LEU A 102 5.22 -3.17 1.67
C LEU A 102 4.58 -4.52 1.35
N ALA A 103 3.96 -4.66 0.19
CA ALA A 103 3.36 -5.90 -0.28
C ALA A 103 4.42 -7.01 -0.43
N ASP A 104 5.60 -6.69 -0.97
CA ASP A 104 6.68 -7.66 -1.11
C ASP A 104 7.22 -8.11 0.25
N ASN A 105 7.44 -7.18 1.19
CA ASN A 105 7.82 -7.52 2.57
C ASN A 105 6.79 -8.44 3.23
N PHE A 106 5.51 -8.13 3.07
CA PHE A 106 4.43 -8.92 3.65
C PHE A 106 4.36 -10.32 3.03
N SER A 107 4.44 -10.41 1.71
CA SER A 107 4.46 -11.68 0.96
C SER A 107 5.64 -12.57 1.37
N ARG A 108 6.86 -12.00 1.50
CA ARG A 108 8.05 -12.73 1.98
C ARG A 108 7.86 -13.21 3.42
N ALA A 109 7.35 -12.35 4.30
CA ALA A 109 7.12 -12.70 5.70
C ALA A 109 6.04 -13.78 5.86
N ALA A 110 4.99 -13.73 5.03
CA ALA A 110 3.95 -14.75 4.96
C ALA A 110 4.51 -16.10 4.51
N GLN A 111 5.40 -16.12 3.50
CA GLN A 111 6.10 -17.33 3.07
C GLN A 111 6.95 -17.93 4.19
N LEU A 112 7.76 -17.12 4.89
CA LEU A 112 8.60 -17.58 5.98
C LEU A 112 7.80 -18.17 7.16
N ASN A 113 6.60 -17.64 7.40
CA ASN A 113 5.70 -18.14 8.44
C ASN A 113 4.70 -19.19 7.95
N LYS A 114 4.79 -19.63 6.69
CA LYS A 114 3.89 -20.63 6.08
C LYS A 114 2.40 -20.24 6.19
N VAL A 115 2.09 -18.94 6.10
CA VAL A 115 0.71 -18.45 6.05
C VAL A 115 0.01 -19.10 4.85
N LYS A 116 -1.16 -19.71 5.07
CA LYS A 116 -1.87 -20.50 4.06
C LYS A 116 -2.49 -19.61 3.00
N GLN A 117 -3.11 -18.52 3.42
CA GLN A 117 -3.88 -17.63 2.56
C GLN A 117 -3.57 -16.16 2.85
N ILE A 118 -3.44 -15.36 1.79
CA ILE A 118 -3.51 -13.90 1.87
C ILE A 118 -4.82 -13.47 1.20
N ILE A 119 -5.66 -12.71 1.90
CA ILE A 119 -6.82 -12.04 1.33
C ILE A 119 -6.45 -10.57 1.11
N TYR A 120 -6.46 -10.13 -0.15
CA TYR A 120 -6.17 -8.76 -0.51
C TYR A 120 -7.44 -8.06 -0.94
N LEU A 121 -7.80 -6.96 -0.26
CA LEU A 121 -8.86 -6.08 -0.73
C LEU A 121 -8.24 -5.05 -1.68
N GLY A 122 -8.42 -5.27 -2.98
CA GLY A 122 -7.98 -4.49 -4.14
C GLY A 122 -9.02 -3.47 -4.62
N GLY A 123 -8.97 -3.13 -5.91
CA GLY A 123 -9.99 -2.31 -6.58
C GLY A 123 -10.32 -2.92 -7.94
N LEU A 124 -11.52 -2.65 -8.47
CA LEU A 124 -11.90 -3.09 -9.81
C LEU A 124 -10.91 -2.60 -10.87
N LEU A 125 -10.75 -3.40 -11.93
CA LEU A 125 -9.94 -3.03 -13.09
C LEU A 125 -10.85 -2.76 -14.29
N PRO A 126 -10.47 -1.83 -15.17
CA PRO A 126 -11.24 -1.56 -16.38
C PRO A 126 -11.16 -2.76 -17.32
N LYS A 127 -12.28 -3.02 -18.00
CA LYS A 127 -12.42 -4.12 -18.99
C LYS A 127 -11.83 -3.75 -20.35
N GLU A 128 -11.69 -2.46 -20.62
CA GLU A 128 -11.28 -1.93 -21.92
C GLU A 128 -9.83 -2.29 -22.22
N THR A 129 -9.63 -3.24 -23.14
CA THR A 129 -8.31 -3.64 -23.63
C THR A 129 -7.69 -2.51 -24.43
N GLY A 130 -6.56 -1.96 -23.97
CA GLY A 130 -5.78 -0.95 -24.69
C GLY A 130 -5.71 0.42 -24.02
N GLU A 131 -6.59 0.72 -23.06
CA GLU A 131 -6.45 1.94 -22.26
C GLU A 131 -5.33 1.79 -21.22
N LYS A 132 -4.51 2.84 -21.10
CA LYS A 132 -3.43 2.86 -20.10
C LYS A 132 -4.04 3.01 -18.71
N LEU A 133 -3.95 1.95 -17.91
CA LEU A 133 -4.35 1.98 -16.49
C LEU A 133 -3.84 3.26 -15.80
N SER A 134 -4.71 3.89 -15.02
CA SER A 134 -4.31 4.98 -14.13
C SER A 134 -3.21 4.51 -13.19
N ARG A 135 -2.39 5.46 -12.71
CA ARG A 135 -1.28 5.15 -11.77
C ARG A 135 -1.78 4.39 -10.54
N HIS A 136 -2.95 4.78 -10.03
CA HIS A 136 -3.57 4.14 -8.88
C HIS A 136 -3.98 2.69 -9.18
N LEU A 137 -4.72 2.44 -10.25
CA LEU A 137 -5.17 1.09 -10.63
C LEU A 137 -3.99 0.17 -10.94
N LYS A 138 -2.96 0.68 -11.63
CA LYS A 138 -1.73 -0.04 -11.88
C LYS A 138 -1.04 -0.47 -10.58
N SER A 139 -0.92 0.45 -9.61
CA SER A 139 -0.34 0.12 -8.30
C SER A 139 -1.12 -0.97 -7.57
N ARG A 140 -2.45 -0.92 -7.62
CA ARG A 140 -3.31 -1.92 -6.97
C ARG A 140 -3.14 -3.31 -7.57
N LEU A 141 -3.00 -3.39 -8.90
CA LEU A 141 -2.70 -4.64 -9.62
C LEU A 141 -1.26 -5.13 -9.33
N GLU A 142 -0.27 -4.25 -9.25
CA GLU A 142 1.10 -4.64 -8.91
C GLU A 142 1.20 -5.19 -7.47
N VAL A 143 0.44 -4.62 -6.52
CA VAL A 143 0.32 -5.18 -5.15
C VAL A 143 -0.32 -6.56 -5.19
N GLU A 144 -1.41 -6.74 -5.94
CA GLU A 144 -2.07 -8.03 -6.11
C GLU A 144 -1.07 -9.09 -6.59
N GLN A 145 -0.39 -8.82 -7.71
CA GLN A 145 0.63 -9.69 -8.28
C GLN A 145 1.74 -10.02 -7.26
N THR A 146 2.19 -9.02 -6.50
CA THR A 146 3.28 -9.17 -5.54
C THR A 146 2.88 -10.01 -4.33
N LEU A 147 1.66 -9.84 -3.81
CA LEU A 147 1.15 -10.66 -2.72
C LEU A 147 1.02 -12.12 -3.15
N GLY A 148 0.60 -12.36 -4.39
CA GLY A 148 0.40 -13.70 -4.97
C GLY A 148 1.65 -14.37 -5.53
N ALA A 149 2.81 -13.71 -5.54
CA ALA A 149 4.03 -14.23 -6.16
C ALA A 149 4.75 -15.34 -5.35
N ARG A 150 4.22 -15.77 -4.20
CA ARG A 150 4.88 -16.70 -3.26
C ARG A 150 3.95 -17.81 -2.79
N SER A 151 4.36 -18.55 -1.75
CA SER A 151 3.69 -19.77 -1.31
C SER A 151 2.27 -19.57 -0.77
N ALA A 152 1.97 -18.41 -0.18
CA ALA A 152 0.65 -18.12 0.35
C ALA A 152 -0.37 -17.99 -0.80
N LYS A 153 -1.50 -18.70 -0.70
CA LYS A 153 -2.55 -18.64 -1.72
C LYS A 153 -3.26 -17.28 -1.65
N LEU A 154 -3.15 -16.49 -2.71
CA LEU A 154 -3.81 -15.19 -2.77
C LEU A 154 -5.28 -15.33 -3.13
N THR A 155 -6.17 -14.71 -2.37
CA THR A 155 -7.54 -14.38 -2.78
C THR A 155 -7.61 -12.87 -2.95
N ALA A 156 -7.68 -12.41 -4.21
CA ALA A 156 -7.72 -10.99 -4.52
C ALA A 156 -9.17 -10.51 -4.69
N ILE A 157 -9.71 -9.83 -3.68
CA ILE A 157 -11.05 -9.25 -3.69
C ILE A 157 -10.95 -7.84 -4.28
N ARG A 158 -11.33 -7.67 -5.53
CA ARG A 158 -11.36 -6.39 -6.25
C ARG A 158 -12.73 -5.75 -6.04
N ALA A 159 -12.77 -4.77 -5.14
CA ALA A 159 -14.01 -4.10 -4.78
C ALA A 159 -14.25 -2.83 -5.62
N SER A 160 -15.51 -2.57 -5.90
CA SER A 160 -15.99 -1.25 -6.28
C SER A 160 -15.93 -0.27 -5.10
N ILE A 161 -16.51 0.93 -5.23
CA ILE A 161 -16.65 1.86 -4.12
C ILE A 161 -17.44 1.21 -2.98
N ILE A 162 -16.79 1.07 -1.83
CA ILE A 162 -17.41 0.55 -0.60
C ILE A 162 -18.12 1.69 0.12
N VAL A 163 -19.41 1.54 0.34
CA VAL A 163 -20.31 2.54 0.94
C VAL A 163 -20.71 2.08 2.34
N GLY A 164 -20.49 2.92 3.35
CA GLY A 164 -20.81 2.59 4.73
C GLY A 164 -20.24 3.60 5.73
N PRO A 165 -20.57 3.42 7.01
CA PRO A 165 -20.25 4.38 8.06
C PRO A 165 -18.75 4.53 8.33
N GLY A 166 -18.21 5.73 8.08
CA GLY A 166 -16.80 6.07 8.31
C GLY A 166 -15.85 5.69 7.16
N GLY A 167 -16.40 5.44 5.97
CA GLY A 167 -15.62 5.20 4.75
C GLY A 167 -15.24 6.50 4.03
N SER A 168 -13.96 6.69 3.73
CA SER A 168 -13.43 7.92 3.12
C SER A 168 -14.05 8.26 1.76
N SER A 169 -14.32 7.25 0.92
CA SER A 169 -14.90 7.45 -0.41
C SER A 169 -16.33 7.98 -0.32
N PHE A 170 -17.15 7.41 0.57
CA PHE A 170 -18.49 7.90 0.81
C PHE A 170 -18.48 9.26 1.53
N ASP A 171 -17.58 9.47 2.48
CA ASP A 171 -17.41 10.76 3.16
C ASP A 171 -17.08 11.89 2.16
N MET A 172 -16.31 11.61 1.11
CA MET A 172 -16.07 12.56 0.03
C MET A 172 -17.36 12.94 -0.71
N ILE A 173 -18.16 11.95 -1.14
CA ILE A 173 -19.45 12.16 -1.81
C ILE A 173 -20.40 12.96 -0.90
N LYS A 174 -20.53 12.52 0.36
CA LYS A 174 -21.32 13.17 1.40
C LYS A 174 -20.89 14.63 1.60
N ASN A 175 -19.59 14.91 1.68
CA ASN A 175 -19.08 16.26 1.88
C ASN A 175 -19.34 17.17 0.67
N LEU A 176 -19.24 16.66 -0.56
CA LEU A 176 -19.61 17.40 -1.77
C LEU A 176 -21.10 17.80 -1.74
N VAL A 177 -21.98 16.83 -1.47
CA VAL A 177 -23.43 17.07 -1.35
C VAL A 177 -23.77 17.99 -0.18
N LYS A 178 -23.06 17.86 0.94
CA LYS A 178 -23.26 18.69 2.12
C LYS A 178 -22.95 20.16 1.83
N ASN A 179 -21.84 20.42 1.14
CA ASN A 179 -21.25 21.76 1.05
C ASN A 179 -21.59 22.51 -0.24
N LEU A 180 -21.88 21.82 -1.35
CA LEU A 180 -22.07 22.46 -2.65
C LEU A 180 -23.55 22.46 -3.06
N PRO A 181 -24.23 23.62 -3.19
CA PRO A 181 -25.61 23.69 -3.70
C PRO A 181 -25.73 23.31 -5.18
N VAL A 182 -24.66 23.52 -5.94
CA VAL A 182 -24.56 23.20 -7.36
C VAL A 182 -23.38 22.26 -7.56
N LEU A 183 -23.66 21.07 -8.09
CA LEU A 183 -22.69 20.03 -8.37
C LEU A 183 -22.46 19.97 -9.89
N MET A 184 -21.52 20.79 -10.35
CA MET A 184 -21.05 20.80 -11.74
C MET A 184 -20.14 19.59 -11.98
N CYS A 185 -20.73 18.52 -12.51
CA CYS A 185 -20.06 17.24 -12.65
C CYS A 185 -19.35 17.17 -14.01
N PRO A 186 -18.05 16.89 -14.08
CA PRO A 186 -17.39 16.68 -15.38
C PRO A 186 -17.99 15.47 -16.10
N LYS A 187 -17.93 15.41 -17.44
CA LYS A 187 -18.48 14.30 -18.24
C LYS A 187 -18.04 12.89 -17.78
N TRP A 188 -16.83 12.75 -17.22
CA TRP A 188 -16.36 11.46 -16.69
C TRP A 188 -17.16 10.93 -15.50
N THR A 189 -17.95 11.76 -14.82
CA THR A 189 -18.86 11.31 -13.75
C THR A 189 -20.03 10.47 -14.26
N GLU A 190 -20.25 10.43 -15.58
CA GLU A 190 -21.20 9.52 -16.20
C GLU A 190 -20.64 8.10 -16.36
N SER A 191 -19.35 7.87 -16.10
CA SER A 191 -18.76 6.54 -16.10
C SER A 191 -19.46 5.65 -15.07
N LEU A 192 -19.73 4.40 -15.47
CA LEU A 192 -20.55 3.47 -14.69
C LEU A 192 -19.71 2.70 -13.67
N THR A 193 -20.33 2.43 -12.52
CA THR A 193 -19.75 1.66 -11.42
C THR A 193 -20.84 0.84 -10.70
N GLN A 194 -20.43 -0.05 -9.80
CA GLN A 194 -21.30 -0.94 -9.01
C GLN A 194 -20.99 -0.82 -7.53
N PRO A 195 -21.35 0.28 -6.86
CA PRO A 195 -20.95 0.52 -5.47
C PRO A 195 -21.52 -0.58 -4.57
N ILE A 196 -20.74 -1.03 -3.59
CA ILE A 196 -21.11 -2.15 -2.71
C ILE A 196 -21.18 -1.67 -1.27
N SER A 197 -22.11 -2.21 -0.48
CA SER A 197 -22.19 -1.88 0.93
C SER A 197 -20.99 -2.43 1.70
N LEU A 198 -20.63 -1.75 2.79
CA LEU A 198 -19.62 -2.25 3.73
C LEU A 198 -20.03 -3.60 4.31
N ARG A 199 -21.30 -3.75 4.69
CA ARG A 199 -21.86 -4.98 5.24
C ARG A 199 -21.62 -6.16 4.30
N ASP A 200 -22.01 -6.02 3.04
CA ASP A 200 -21.87 -7.08 2.04
C ASP A 200 -20.39 -7.36 1.74
N THR A 201 -19.56 -6.33 1.75
CA THR A 201 -18.10 -6.48 1.60
C THR A 201 -17.50 -7.31 2.73
N LEU A 202 -17.90 -7.05 3.97
CA LEU A 202 -17.42 -7.78 5.16
C LEU A 202 -17.86 -9.25 5.13
N ASP A 203 -19.11 -9.51 4.75
CA ASP A 203 -19.64 -10.87 4.57
C ASP A 203 -18.89 -11.66 3.50
N ILE A 204 -18.50 -11.00 2.41
CA ILE A 204 -17.68 -11.62 1.35
C ILE A 204 -16.26 -11.89 1.86
N ILE A 205 -15.63 -10.95 2.55
CA ILE A 205 -14.30 -11.18 3.15
C ILE A 205 -14.35 -12.36 4.11
N ASP A 206 -15.36 -12.42 4.98
CA ASP A 206 -15.58 -13.51 5.93
C ASP A 206 -15.76 -14.87 5.22
N THR A 207 -16.54 -14.91 4.14
CA THR A 207 -16.73 -16.13 3.33
C THR A 207 -15.43 -16.62 2.68
N CYS A 208 -14.50 -15.71 2.40
CA CYS A 208 -13.21 -16.05 1.81
C CYS A 208 -12.19 -16.58 2.84
N VAL A 209 -12.35 -16.31 4.15
CA VAL A 209 -11.39 -16.71 5.19
C VAL A 209 -11.32 -18.24 5.26
N GLY A 210 -10.15 -18.80 4.90
CA GLY A 210 -9.91 -20.24 4.95
C GLY A 210 -10.59 -21.04 3.84
N ASN A 211 -11.32 -20.39 2.92
CA ASN A 211 -12.05 -21.09 1.86
C ASN A 211 -11.12 -21.48 0.70
N ALA A 212 -10.88 -22.78 0.54
CA ALA A 212 -10.01 -23.31 -0.51
C ALA A 212 -10.51 -23.04 -1.94
N ASN A 213 -11.82 -22.86 -2.15
CA ASN A 213 -12.40 -22.58 -3.47
C ASN A 213 -11.91 -21.26 -4.07
N VAL A 214 -11.48 -20.31 -3.23
CA VAL A 214 -11.05 -18.97 -3.65
C VAL A 214 -9.54 -18.78 -3.65
N TYR A 215 -8.79 -19.85 -3.39
CA TYR A 215 -7.33 -19.82 -3.37
C TYR A 215 -6.76 -19.59 -4.78
N GLY A 216 -5.87 -18.61 -4.89
CA GLY A 216 -5.24 -18.24 -6.17
C GLY A 216 -6.18 -17.51 -7.14
N LYS A 217 -7.36 -17.05 -6.68
CA LYS A 217 -8.37 -16.42 -7.55
C LYS A 217 -8.47 -14.92 -7.31
N ALA A 218 -8.72 -14.19 -8.39
CA ALA A 218 -9.26 -12.84 -8.33
C ALA A 218 -10.79 -12.90 -8.34
N ILE A 219 -11.43 -12.11 -7.49
CA ILE A 219 -12.87 -12.05 -7.30
C ILE A 219 -13.28 -10.58 -7.32
N GLU A 220 -14.24 -10.24 -8.17
CA GLU A 220 -14.79 -8.90 -8.27
C GLU A 220 -16.10 -8.78 -7.51
N ILE A 221 -16.21 -7.71 -6.71
CA ILE A 221 -17.38 -7.46 -5.86
C ILE A 221 -17.95 -6.06 -6.13
N GLY A 222 -19.26 -6.03 -6.30
CA GLY A 222 -20.07 -4.85 -6.61
C GLY A 222 -21.54 -5.18 -6.39
N ASN A 223 -22.38 -4.19 -6.08
CA ASN A 223 -23.82 -4.40 -6.09
C ASN A 223 -24.30 -4.70 -7.54
N PRO A 224 -25.27 -5.60 -7.75
CA PRO A 224 -25.91 -5.80 -9.06
C PRO A 224 -26.39 -4.51 -9.76
N GLU A 225 -26.79 -3.51 -9.00
CA GLU A 225 -27.18 -2.16 -9.41
C GLU A 225 -25.98 -1.40 -10.03
N VAL A 226 -26.05 -1.15 -11.34
CA VAL A 226 -25.06 -0.35 -12.07
C VAL A 226 -25.52 1.11 -12.13
N ILE A 227 -24.73 2.03 -11.57
CA ILE A 227 -25.03 3.47 -11.55
C ILE A 227 -23.81 4.31 -11.90
N SER A 228 -24.03 5.55 -12.34
CA SER A 228 -22.94 6.52 -12.56
C SER A 228 -22.57 7.27 -11.29
N TYR A 229 -21.36 7.85 -11.25
CA TYR A 229 -20.95 8.72 -10.13
C TYR A 229 -21.86 9.94 -9.97
N ARG A 230 -22.41 10.47 -11.07
CA ARG A 230 -23.44 11.51 -11.00
C ARG A 230 -24.68 11.00 -10.27
N LYS A 231 -25.16 9.80 -10.61
CA LYS A 231 -26.34 9.23 -9.95
C LYS A 231 -26.11 8.95 -8.47
N MET A 232 -24.89 8.55 -8.09
CA MET A 232 -24.49 8.44 -6.69
C MET A 232 -24.63 9.77 -5.92
N LEU A 233 -24.21 10.88 -6.51
CA LEU A 233 -24.37 12.22 -5.91
C LEU A 233 -25.85 12.59 -5.73
N GLU A 234 -26.68 12.31 -6.73
CA GLU A 234 -28.13 12.58 -6.67
C GLU A 234 -28.83 11.78 -5.57
N ILE A 235 -28.61 10.46 -5.52
CA ILE A 235 -29.20 9.59 -4.48
C ILE A 235 -28.72 10.03 -3.10
N THR A 236 -27.45 10.42 -2.97
CA THR A 236 -26.92 10.93 -1.69
C THR A 236 -27.58 12.25 -1.29
N ALA A 237 -27.85 13.15 -2.25
CA ALA A 237 -28.56 14.40 -1.99
C ALA A 237 -30.01 14.15 -1.54
N GLU A 238 -30.69 13.19 -2.16
CA GLU A 238 -32.04 12.75 -1.78
C GLU A 238 -32.06 12.21 -0.34
N GLU A 239 -31.19 11.26 0.01
CA GLU A 239 -31.15 10.67 1.36
C GLU A 239 -30.72 11.69 2.44
N MET A 240 -29.93 12.70 2.08
CA MET A 240 -29.59 13.80 2.99
C MET A 240 -30.69 14.88 3.09
N GLY A 241 -31.83 14.72 2.41
CA GLY A 241 -32.91 15.72 2.38
C GLY A 241 -32.51 17.06 1.76
N LYS A 242 -31.53 17.04 0.85
CA LYS A 242 -30.89 18.24 0.30
C LYS A 242 -31.25 18.43 -1.17
N LYS A 243 -31.86 19.57 -1.52
CA LYS A 243 -32.05 19.99 -2.92
C LYS A 243 -30.70 20.45 -3.50
N ARG A 244 -30.15 19.69 -4.45
CA ARG A 244 -28.88 19.98 -5.13
C ARG A 244 -29.07 19.95 -6.64
N MET A 245 -28.55 20.94 -7.34
CA MET A 245 -28.54 20.94 -8.81
C MET A 245 -27.34 20.14 -9.29
N VAL A 246 -27.57 18.94 -9.82
CA VAL A 246 -26.53 18.05 -10.32
C VAL A 246 -26.63 18.00 -11.85
N PHE A 247 -25.58 18.41 -12.56
CA PHE A 247 -25.56 18.37 -14.02
C PHE A 247 -24.15 18.18 -14.57
N SER A 248 -24.08 17.63 -15.78
CA SER A 248 -22.83 17.30 -16.43
C SER A 248 -22.32 18.44 -17.32
N VAL A 249 -21.01 18.71 -17.27
CA VAL A 249 -20.33 19.71 -18.12
C VAL A 249 -19.29 19.03 -19.03
N PRO A 250 -19.15 19.48 -20.30
CA PRO A 250 -18.40 18.76 -21.33
C PRO A 250 -16.89 18.68 -21.06
N VAL A 251 -16.30 19.72 -20.46
CA VAL A 251 -14.89 19.71 -20.04
C VAL A 251 -14.78 20.36 -18.68
N PHE A 252 -14.04 19.72 -17.78
CA PHE A 252 -13.62 20.33 -16.55
C PHE A 252 -12.11 20.18 -16.45
N SER A 253 -11.40 21.28 -16.18
CA SER A 253 -9.96 21.20 -16.07
C SER A 253 -9.59 20.34 -14.86
N LEU A 254 -8.59 19.47 -15.00
CA LEU A 254 -8.02 18.70 -13.89
C LEU A 254 -7.59 19.61 -12.74
N GLY A 255 -7.16 20.84 -13.03
CA GLY A 255 -6.81 21.86 -12.04
C GLY A 255 -8.01 22.30 -11.18
N LEU A 256 -9.17 22.48 -11.79
CA LEU A 256 -10.38 22.87 -11.07
C LEU A 256 -10.90 21.68 -10.25
N SER A 257 -10.87 20.44 -10.75
CA SER A 257 -11.23 19.25 -9.95
C SER A 257 -10.34 19.09 -8.73
N LYS A 258 -9.04 19.40 -8.85
CA LYS A 258 -8.09 19.43 -7.73
C LYS A 258 -8.44 20.49 -6.69
N LEU A 259 -8.84 21.68 -7.14
CA LEU A 259 -9.25 22.77 -6.26
C LEU A 259 -10.49 22.37 -5.44
N TRP A 260 -11.52 21.82 -6.08
CA TRP A 260 -12.76 21.45 -5.38
C TRP A 260 -12.59 20.27 -4.42
N VAL A 261 -11.90 19.20 -4.86
CA VAL A 261 -11.66 18.05 -3.98
C VAL A 261 -10.66 18.40 -2.88
N GLY A 262 -9.67 19.28 -3.12
CA GLY A 262 -8.75 19.73 -2.08
C GLY A 262 -9.35 20.74 -1.09
N LEU A 263 -10.34 21.54 -1.50
CA LEU A 263 -11.04 22.49 -0.61
C LEU A 263 -12.12 21.82 0.24
N PHE A 264 -12.79 20.78 -0.28
CA PHE A 264 -13.97 20.18 0.38
C PHE A 264 -13.85 18.69 0.69
N GLY A 265 -12.89 17.98 0.08
CA GLY A 265 -12.46 16.67 0.51
C GLY A 265 -11.25 16.87 1.42
N GLU A 266 -11.32 16.43 2.67
CA GLU A 266 -10.22 16.49 3.64
C GLU A 266 -9.00 15.60 3.25
N SER A 267 -8.87 15.25 1.97
CA SER A 267 -7.86 14.36 1.40
C SER A 267 -6.67 15.15 0.85
N PRO A 268 -5.42 14.68 1.05
CA PRO A 268 -4.22 15.31 0.50
C PRO A 268 -4.31 15.56 -1.02
N PRO A 269 -3.98 16.77 -1.53
CA PRO A 269 -4.08 17.10 -2.96
C PRO A 269 -3.29 16.17 -3.89
N GLN A 270 -2.19 15.58 -3.40
CA GLN A 270 -1.35 14.65 -4.16
C GLN A 270 -2.07 13.33 -4.48
N LEU A 271 -3.12 12.99 -3.73
CA LEU A 271 -3.92 11.78 -3.90
C LEU A 271 -5.14 11.96 -4.80
N VAL A 272 -5.54 13.21 -5.01
CA VAL A 272 -6.73 13.54 -5.81
C VAL A 272 -6.53 13.20 -7.28
N SER A 273 -5.35 13.48 -7.87
CA SER A 273 -5.11 13.24 -9.31
C SER A 273 -5.19 11.76 -9.67
N PRO A 274 -4.49 10.83 -8.97
CA PRO A 274 -4.56 9.42 -9.32
C PRO A 274 -5.95 8.81 -9.10
N LEU A 275 -6.69 9.27 -8.09
CA LEU A 275 -8.06 8.84 -7.84
C LEU A 275 -8.99 9.32 -8.95
N VAL A 276 -8.99 10.62 -9.28
CA VAL A 276 -9.83 11.19 -10.36
C VAL A 276 -9.50 10.56 -11.71
N GLU A 277 -8.23 10.26 -11.98
CA GLU A 277 -7.83 9.51 -13.19
C GLU A 277 -8.47 8.12 -13.22
N SER A 278 -8.53 7.41 -12.09
CA SER A 278 -9.17 6.09 -12.03
C SER A 278 -10.69 6.13 -12.21
N LEU A 279 -11.35 7.20 -11.77
CA LEU A 279 -12.81 7.35 -11.87
C LEU A 279 -13.31 7.57 -13.31
N LYS A 280 -12.41 7.84 -14.26
CA LYS A 280 -12.79 8.01 -15.67
C LYS A 280 -13.23 6.72 -16.34
N HIS A 281 -12.73 5.58 -15.87
CA HIS A 281 -13.02 4.30 -16.49
C HIS A 281 -14.35 3.74 -15.99
N THR A 282 -15.01 2.95 -16.85
CA THR A 282 -16.13 2.11 -16.43
C THR A 282 -15.60 0.95 -15.59
N LEU A 283 -15.99 0.91 -14.32
CA LEU A 283 -15.51 -0.07 -13.34
C LEU A 283 -16.69 -0.90 -12.85
N THR A 284 -17.04 -1.93 -13.62
CA THR A 284 -18.13 -2.88 -13.34
C THR A 284 -17.56 -4.28 -13.16
N VAL A 285 -18.25 -5.12 -12.40
CA VAL A 285 -17.90 -6.52 -12.16
C VAL A 285 -17.95 -7.32 -13.46
N SER A 286 -16.91 -8.09 -13.74
CA SER A 286 -16.87 -9.09 -14.81
C SER A 286 -17.60 -10.36 -14.38
N GLU A 287 -18.43 -10.91 -15.26
CA GLU A 287 -19.20 -12.13 -14.93
C GLU A 287 -18.32 -13.35 -14.65
N GLU A 288 -17.13 -13.39 -15.23
CA GLU A 288 -16.12 -14.43 -15.02
C GLU A 288 -15.45 -14.34 -13.64
N LEU A 289 -15.35 -13.14 -13.06
CA LEU A 289 -14.69 -12.90 -11.76
C LEU A 289 -15.69 -12.64 -10.63
N LYS A 290 -16.99 -12.60 -10.92
CA LYS A 290 -18.03 -12.32 -9.94
C LYS A 290 -17.99 -13.30 -8.77
N PHE A 291 -18.17 -12.78 -7.55
CA PHE A 291 -18.29 -13.61 -6.35
C PHE A 291 -19.50 -14.56 -6.42
N ARG A 292 -19.28 -15.86 -6.17
CA ARG A 292 -20.31 -16.92 -6.25
C ARG A 292 -20.35 -17.86 -5.05
N GLU A 293 -19.43 -17.73 -4.11
CA GLU A 293 -19.27 -18.70 -3.01
C GLU A 293 -20.41 -18.66 -1.98
N LYS A 294 -21.17 -17.57 -1.94
CA LYS A 294 -22.33 -17.40 -1.06
C LYS A 294 -23.35 -16.48 -1.73
N HIS A 295 -24.63 -16.79 -1.56
CA HIS A 295 -25.70 -15.86 -1.94
C HIS A 295 -25.69 -14.65 -0.98
N ILE A 296 -25.62 -13.44 -1.55
CA ILE A 296 -25.62 -12.18 -0.81
C ILE A 296 -26.91 -11.43 -1.15
N ASP A 297 -27.68 -11.08 -0.13
CA ASP A 297 -28.83 -10.19 -0.25
C ASP A 297 -28.34 -8.73 -0.23
N TYR A 298 -27.89 -8.24 -1.40
CA TYR A 298 -27.20 -6.96 -1.51
C TYR A 298 -28.06 -5.77 -1.10
N LEU A 299 -27.50 -4.86 -0.29
CA LEU A 299 -28.11 -3.56 -0.08
C LEU A 299 -27.95 -2.68 -1.31
N SER A 300 -29.06 -2.15 -1.83
CA SER A 300 -29.04 -1.09 -2.85
C SER A 300 -28.13 0.07 -2.44
N TYR A 301 -27.71 0.88 -3.42
CA TYR A 301 -26.89 2.06 -3.12
C TYR A 301 -27.62 3.00 -2.15
N LYS A 302 -28.93 3.21 -2.35
CA LYS A 302 -29.79 4.03 -1.48
C LYS A 302 -29.80 3.53 -0.02
N GLN A 303 -29.98 2.23 0.20
CA GLN A 303 -29.92 1.63 1.54
C GLN A 303 -28.53 1.78 2.17
N SER A 304 -27.48 1.55 1.38
CA SER A 304 -26.09 1.70 1.85
C SER A 304 -25.76 3.13 2.27
N VAL A 305 -26.27 4.13 1.54
CA VAL A 305 -26.17 5.55 1.89
C VAL A 305 -26.88 5.83 3.21
N ARG A 306 -28.11 5.33 3.37
CA ARG A 306 -28.88 5.49 4.61
C ARG A 306 -28.15 4.91 5.81
N GLU A 307 -27.67 3.68 5.72
CA GLU A 307 -26.84 3.07 6.78
C GLU A 307 -25.60 3.90 7.08
N ALA A 308 -24.94 4.46 6.06
CA ALA A 308 -23.75 5.28 6.25
C ALA A 308 -24.02 6.65 6.89
N LEU A 309 -25.24 7.20 6.72
CA LEU A 309 -25.68 8.47 7.31
C LEU A 309 -26.21 8.29 8.73
N ASP A 310 -26.99 7.23 8.97
CA ASP A 310 -27.78 7.03 10.19
C ASP A 310 -27.07 6.17 11.24
N SER A 311 -25.94 5.55 10.91
CA SER A 311 -25.24 4.70 11.88
C SER A 311 -24.58 5.51 13.00
N ASP A 312 -25.16 5.42 14.18
CA ASP A 312 -24.54 5.84 15.44
C ASP A 312 -23.40 4.89 15.88
N ILE A 313 -23.33 3.70 15.29
CA ILE A 313 -22.34 2.69 15.62
C ILE A 313 -21.00 3.08 14.97
N LYS A 314 -20.02 3.39 15.82
CA LYS A 314 -18.63 3.58 15.42
C LYS A 314 -17.77 2.55 16.15
N PRO A 315 -17.16 1.60 15.44
CA PRO A 315 -16.20 0.68 16.05
C PRO A 315 -15.14 1.46 16.82
N LYS A 316 -14.95 1.09 18.09
CA LYS A 316 -14.00 1.75 18.96
C LYS A 316 -12.59 1.54 18.41
N THR A 317 -11.81 2.62 18.35
CA THR A 317 -10.39 2.55 17.97
C THR A 317 -9.53 2.35 19.21
N PRO A 318 -8.48 1.52 19.15
CA PRO A 318 -7.49 1.49 20.21
C PRO A 318 -6.81 2.85 20.35
N SER A 319 -6.45 3.19 21.59
CA SER A 319 -5.55 4.31 21.83
C SER A 319 -4.10 3.83 21.73
N PHE A 320 -3.18 4.71 21.35
CA PHE A 320 -1.78 4.34 21.13
C PHE A 320 -0.87 5.13 22.05
N HIS A 321 0.23 4.52 22.49
CA HIS A 321 1.28 5.26 23.16
C HIS A 321 1.82 6.36 22.26
N SER A 322 2.05 7.55 22.83
CA SER A 322 2.86 8.56 22.18
C SER A 322 4.27 8.01 22.04
N GLN A 323 4.81 8.03 20.83
CA GLN A 323 6.20 7.66 20.58
C GLN A 323 6.93 8.94 20.18
N GLU A 324 8.08 9.18 20.80
CA GLU A 324 9.01 10.17 20.30
C GLU A 324 9.46 9.74 18.90
N LYS A 325 8.89 10.37 17.87
CA LYS A 325 9.37 10.17 16.52
C LYS A 325 10.79 10.70 16.43
N ILE A 326 11.71 9.86 15.98
CA ILE A 326 13.04 10.31 15.58
C ILE A 326 12.83 11.42 14.55
N LYS A 327 13.23 12.64 14.92
CA LYS A 327 13.07 13.80 14.04
C LYS A 327 14.01 13.64 12.85
N ASN A 328 13.56 14.09 11.68
CA ASN A 328 14.38 14.19 10.47
C ASN A 328 14.77 12.85 9.85
N THR A 329 13.98 11.79 10.02
CA THR A 329 14.18 10.55 9.26
C THR A 329 13.78 10.73 7.80
N VAL A 330 14.57 10.12 6.93
CA VAL A 330 14.41 10.18 5.47
C VAL A 330 14.12 8.78 4.95
N ARG A 331 13.17 8.74 4.03
CA ARG A 331 12.86 7.59 3.21
C ARG A 331 12.98 8.00 1.75
N SER A 332 13.70 7.21 0.97
CA SER A 332 13.92 7.45 -0.46
C SER A 332 13.69 6.14 -1.17
N ILE A 333 12.75 6.07 -2.11
CA ILE A 333 12.41 4.84 -2.83
C ILE A 333 12.39 5.15 -4.32
N GLN A 334 13.28 4.51 -5.08
CA GLN A 334 13.38 4.69 -6.53
C GLN A 334 13.26 3.36 -7.25
N ARG A 335 12.23 3.27 -8.10
CA ARG A 335 12.05 2.16 -9.02
C ARG A 335 12.79 2.39 -10.33
N MET A 336 13.53 1.36 -10.73
CA MET A 336 14.36 1.30 -11.93
C MET A 336 13.90 0.13 -12.80
N SER A 337 13.80 0.35 -14.11
CA SER A 337 13.50 -0.73 -15.06
C SER A 337 14.68 -1.68 -15.12
N ASN A 338 14.42 -2.99 -15.16
CA ASN A 338 15.45 -4.01 -15.25
C ASN A 338 15.22 -4.91 -16.47
N PRO A 339 15.33 -4.37 -17.71
CA PRO A 339 15.00 -5.11 -18.93
C PRO A 339 15.91 -6.31 -19.17
N HIS A 340 17.11 -6.32 -18.57
CA HIS A 340 18.10 -7.39 -18.70
C HIS A 340 18.02 -8.43 -17.57
N GLY A 341 17.07 -8.29 -16.62
CA GLY A 341 16.87 -9.27 -15.55
C GLY A 341 18.02 -9.39 -14.56
N TYR A 342 18.84 -8.33 -14.37
CA TYR A 342 19.95 -8.35 -13.42
C TYR A 342 19.46 -8.63 -11.99
N SER A 343 20.19 -9.48 -11.26
CA SER A 343 19.91 -9.76 -9.85
C SER A 343 20.15 -8.53 -8.97
N ALA A 344 19.55 -8.50 -7.78
CA ALA A 344 19.81 -7.42 -6.82
C ALA A 344 21.29 -7.41 -6.39
N THR A 345 21.92 -8.59 -6.26
CA THR A 345 23.37 -8.75 -6.03
C THR A 345 24.18 -8.04 -7.11
N TRP A 346 23.88 -8.30 -8.37
CA TRP A 346 24.58 -7.66 -9.48
C TRP A 346 24.38 -6.14 -9.46
N VAL A 347 23.16 -5.67 -9.22
CA VAL A 347 22.86 -4.23 -9.24
C VAL A 347 23.52 -3.49 -8.07
N ALA A 348 23.52 -4.08 -6.88
CA ALA A 348 24.20 -3.51 -5.72
C ALA A 348 25.71 -3.40 -5.96
N HIS A 349 26.34 -4.50 -6.39
CA HIS A 349 27.76 -4.50 -6.75
C HIS A 349 28.05 -3.48 -7.86
N ARG A 350 27.17 -3.40 -8.87
CA ARG A 350 27.32 -2.45 -9.96
C ARG A 350 27.21 -1.01 -9.51
N TYR A 351 26.31 -0.71 -8.57
CA TYR A 351 26.17 0.63 -8.01
C TYR A 351 27.47 1.08 -7.32
N ASN A 352 28.10 0.18 -6.57
CA ASN A 352 29.36 0.45 -5.86
C ASN A 352 30.50 0.80 -6.82
N ILE A 353 30.55 0.18 -8.00
CA ILE A 353 31.55 0.49 -9.04
C ILE A 353 31.16 1.76 -9.81
N TRP A 354 29.88 1.89 -10.16
CA TRP A 354 29.39 2.98 -10.99
C TRP A 354 29.51 4.34 -10.31
N LEU A 355 29.20 4.42 -9.01
CA LEU A 355 29.16 5.70 -8.29
C LEU A 355 30.53 6.42 -8.27
N PRO A 356 31.66 5.79 -7.88
CA PRO A 356 32.98 6.39 -7.98
C PRO A 356 33.40 6.65 -9.42
N THR A 357 33.09 5.74 -10.36
CA THR A 357 33.43 5.93 -11.77
C THR A 357 32.74 7.15 -12.38
N PHE A 358 31.46 7.34 -12.08
CA PHE A 358 30.67 8.46 -12.56
C PHE A 358 31.14 9.79 -11.93
N PHE A 359 31.57 9.75 -10.68
CA PHE A 359 32.13 10.88 -9.95
C PHE A 359 33.65 10.79 -9.80
N LYS A 360 34.37 10.34 -10.84
CA LYS A 360 35.82 10.06 -10.77
C LYS A 360 36.71 11.22 -10.31
N PHE A 361 36.20 12.45 -10.38
CA PHE A 361 36.88 13.68 -9.93
C PHE A 361 36.44 14.16 -8.54
N TRP A 362 35.56 13.42 -7.87
CA TRP A 362 34.96 13.86 -6.59
C TRP A 362 34.93 12.74 -5.55
N ILE A 363 34.61 11.52 -5.96
CA ILE A 363 34.34 10.39 -5.06
C ILE A 363 35.30 9.24 -5.38
N ASN A 364 35.93 8.70 -4.34
CA ASN A 364 36.58 7.39 -4.37
C ASN A 364 35.70 6.36 -3.65
N GLY A 365 35.77 5.10 -4.05
CA GLY A 365 35.08 3.99 -3.39
C GLY A 365 36.05 2.85 -3.13
N GLU A 366 36.05 2.35 -1.89
CA GLU A 366 36.89 1.24 -1.45
C GLU A 366 35.99 0.16 -0.85
N MET A 367 36.29 -1.10 -1.15
CA MET A 367 35.68 -2.25 -0.49
C MET A 367 36.74 -2.84 0.44
N LEU A 368 36.46 -2.83 1.74
CA LEU A 368 37.36 -3.37 2.75
C LEU A 368 37.29 -4.91 2.74
N ASP A 369 38.33 -5.57 3.24
CA ASP A 369 38.39 -7.04 3.38
C ASP A 369 37.26 -7.58 4.28
N SER A 370 36.73 -6.74 5.17
CA SER A 370 35.55 -7.01 6.01
C SER A 370 34.22 -7.03 5.23
N GLY A 371 34.23 -6.74 3.92
CA GLY A 371 33.03 -6.63 3.08
C GLY A 371 32.30 -5.28 3.19
N GLU A 372 32.87 -4.33 3.94
CA GLU A 372 32.32 -2.97 4.06
C GLU A 372 32.65 -2.13 2.83
N ILE A 373 31.67 -1.35 2.36
CA ILE A 373 31.83 -0.43 1.25
C ILE A 373 31.94 0.98 1.81
N VAL A 374 33.03 1.66 1.47
CA VAL A 374 33.33 3.00 1.99
C VAL A 374 33.51 3.97 0.82
N PHE A 375 32.81 5.09 0.88
CA PHE A 375 32.96 6.19 -0.07
C PHE A 375 33.68 7.36 0.58
N PHE A 376 34.65 7.93 -0.13
CA PHE A 376 35.45 9.08 0.29
C PHE A 376 35.31 10.23 -0.70
N MET A 377 35.52 11.46 -0.23
CA MET A 377 35.84 12.57 -1.13
C MET A 377 37.32 12.49 -1.48
N LEU A 378 37.70 12.72 -2.74
CA LEU A 378 39.11 12.58 -3.17
C LEU A 378 40.10 13.41 -2.35
N TRP A 379 39.68 14.56 -1.82
CA TRP A 379 40.51 15.45 -1.01
C TRP A 379 40.45 15.17 0.50
N SER A 380 39.77 14.11 0.95
CA SER A 380 39.57 13.84 2.38
C SER A 380 39.75 12.36 2.71
N LYS A 381 40.54 12.08 3.75
CA LYS A 381 40.67 10.74 4.33
C LYS A 381 39.49 10.33 5.22
N LYS A 382 38.56 11.25 5.51
CA LYS A 382 37.37 10.93 6.33
C LYS A 382 36.26 10.35 5.45
N PRO A 383 35.69 9.19 5.81
CA PRO A 383 34.65 8.55 5.01
C PRO A 383 33.41 9.43 4.93
N MET A 384 32.88 9.58 3.72
CA MET A 384 31.62 10.26 3.43
C MET A 384 30.42 9.40 3.81
N LEU A 385 30.47 8.12 3.45
CA LEU A 385 29.43 7.13 3.70
C LEU A 385 30.09 5.76 3.87
N GLN A 386 29.65 5.01 4.86
CA GLN A 386 30.03 3.61 5.07
C GLN A 386 28.79 2.74 5.04
N LEU A 387 28.89 1.63 4.33
CA LEU A 387 27.83 0.64 4.14
C LEU A 387 28.35 -0.74 4.54
N THR A 388 27.69 -1.37 5.50
CA THR A 388 28.03 -2.73 5.95
C THR A 388 26.94 -3.68 5.48
N MET A 389 27.28 -4.67 4.65
CA MET A 389 26.31 -5.66 4.16
C MET A 389 25.72 -6.47 5.32
N ILE A 390 24.47 -6.90 5.19
CA ILE A 390 23.78 -7.79 6.13
C ILE A 390 23.56 -9.14 5.44
N PRO A 391 24.49 -10.11 5.58
CA PRO A 391 24.47 -11.35 4.79
C PRO A 391 23.22 -12.19 5.06
N ASP A 392 22.81 -12.29 6.32
CA ASP A 392 21.65 -13.06 6.81
C ASP A 392 20.30 -12.52 6.30
N LYS A 393 20.28 -11.29 5.77
CA LYS A 393 19.08 -10.65 5.20
C LYS A 393 19.21 -10.32 3.73
N SER A 394 20.29 -10.79 3.10
CA SER A 394 20.60 -10.59 1.69
C SER A 394 20.51 -11.91 0.92
N ASP A 395 19.87 -11.87 -0.24
CA ASP A 395 19.70 -12.96 -1.20
C ASP A 395 19.90 -12.42 -2.63
N GLU A 396 19.83 -13.28 -3.65
CA GLU A 396 20.01 -12.84 -5.05
C GLU A 396 19.02 -11.76 -5.48
N ASN A 397 17.82 -11.75 -4.92
CA ASN A 397 16.73 -10.83 -5.25
C ASN A 397 16.64 -9.65 -4.28
N ARG A 398 17.50 -9.59 -3.25
CA ARG A 398 17.53 -8.51 -2.27
C ARG A 398 18.91 -8.36 -1.63
N GLN A 399 19.50 -7.17 -1.71
CA GLN A 399 20.75 -6.84 -1.02
C GLN A 399 20.49 -5.74 -0.01
N LEU A 400 20.97 -5.94 1.22
CA LEU A 400 20.72 -5.04 2.34
C LEU A 400 22.04 -4.57 2.97
N PHE A 401 22.15 -3.26 3.20
CA PHE A 401 23.33 -2.63 3.79
C PHE A 401 22.93 -1.70 4.94
N TYR A 402 23.50 -1.88 6.12
CA TYR A 402 23.43 -0.86 7.17
C TYR A 402 24.19 0.38 6.75
N ILE A 403 23.62 1.56 7.01
CA ILE A 403 24.32 2.83 6.89
C ILE A 403 25.11 3.03 8.19
N SER A 404 26.29 2.43 8.24
CA SER A 404 27.09 2.25 9.46
C SER A 404 27.97 3.44 9.81
N GLY A 405 28.18 4.39 8.89
CA GLY A 405 29.15 5.45 9.13
C GLY A 405 29.26 6.53 8.07
N GLY A 406 30.16 7.48 8.33
CA GLY A 406 30.49 8.59 7.43
C GLY A 406 29.89 9.95 7.85
N TRP A 407 30.51 11.04 7.39
CA TRP A 407 30.12 12.39 7.82
C TRP A 407 28.76 12.87 7.28
N LEU A 408 28.16 12.18 6.31
CA LEU A 408 26.78 12.44 5.87
C LEU A 408 25.73 12.02 6.90
N VAL A 409 26.07 11.07 7.76
CA VAL A 409 25.14 10.35 8.63
C VAL A 409 25.21 10.93 10.05
N LYS A 410 24.04 11.16 10.66
CA LYS A 410 23.95 11.59 12.07
C LYS A 410 23.82 10.43 13.05
N ARG A 411 23.16 9.34 12.63
CA ARG A 411 22.86 8.16 13.44
C ARG A 411 23.11 6.89 12.65
N PHE A 412 23.77 5.92 13.27
CA PHE A 412 24.23 4.68 12.64
C PHE A 412 23.41 3.44 13.02
N ASP A 413 22.44 3.59 13.92
CA ASP A 413 21.76 2.48 14.59
C ASP A 413 20.48 1.99 13.89
N HIS A 414 19.94 2.77 12.94
CA HIS A 414 18.63 2.47 12.33
C HIS A 414 18.57 2.60 10.80
N GLY A 415 19.55 3.25 10.15
CA GLY A 415 19.48 3.52 8.71
C GLY A 415 19.94 2.33 7.87
N TRP A 416 19.24 2.01 6.78
CA TRP A 416 19.70 1.01 5.81
C TRP A 416 19.40 1.42 4.36
N LEU A 417 20.24 0.91 3.45
CA LEU A 417 20.06 0.93 2.00
C LEU A 417 19.71 -0.49 1.54
N GLU A 418 18.75 -0.62 0.64
CA GLU A 418 18.45 -1.89 -0.01
C GLU A 418 18.34 -1.75 -1.53
N PHE A 419 18.79 -2.79 -2.23
CA PHE A 419 18.45 -3.04 -3.63
C PHE A 419 17.59 -4.30 -3.68
N ARG A 420 16.48 -4.26 -4.42
CA ARG A 420 15.51 -5.35 -4.42
C ARG A 420 14.88 -5.56 -5.79
N GLY A 421 14.89 -6.79 -6.26
CA GLY A 421 14.10 -7.23 -7.40
C GLY A 421 12.63 -7.38 -7.02
N VAL A 422 11.73 -6.82 -7.83
CA VAL A 422 10.27 -6.89 -7.64
C VAL A 422 9.56 -7.18 -8.95
N LEU A 423 8.35 -7.77 -8.86
CA LEU A 423 7.55 -8.21 -10.00
C LEU A 423 8.36 -9.11 -10.95
N GLU A 424 8.87 -10.23 -10.42
CA GLU A 424 9.69 -11.20 -11.18
C GLU A 424 10.95 -10.55 -11.78
N ASN A 425 11.65 -9.75 -10.97
CA ASN A 425 12.87 -9.02 -11.35
C ASN A 425 12.73 -8.07 -12.55
N ARG A 426 11.53 -7.78 -13.05
CA ARG A 426 11.30 -6.76 -14.10
C ARG A 426 11.70 -5.35 -13.65
N TYR A 427 11.71 -5.12 -12.35
CA TYR A 427 12.13 -3.86 -11.74
C TYR A 427 13.09 -4.09 -10.59
N ILE A 428 13.97 -3.11 -10.38
CA ILE A 428 14.77 -2.98 -9.17
C ILE A 428 14.30 -1.77 -8.39
N ILE A 429 13.99 -1.96 -7.11
CA ILE A 429 13.80 -0.88 -6.15
C ILE A 429 15.13 -0.66 -5.44
N SER A 430 15.60 0.58 -5.45
CA SER A 430 16.58 1.07 -4.49
C SER A 430 15.85 1.84 -3.41
N ALA A 431 16.04 1.49 -2.15
CA ALA A 431 15.39 2.18 -1.06
C ALA A 431 16.33 2.49 0.10
N ILE A 432 16.31 3.74 0.55
CA ILE A 432 16.91 4.20 1.80
C ILE A 432 15.80 4.33 2.84
N HIS A 433 16.04 3.78 4.01
CA HIS A 433 15.09 3.75 5.12
C HIS A 433 15.71 4.33 6.38
N GLU A 434 14.91 5.07 7.15
CA GLU A 434 15.25 5.65 8.46
C GLU A 434 16.60 6.38 8.52
N PHE A 435 17.07 6.92 7.38
CA PHE A 435 18.31 7.67 7.32
C PHE A 435 18.15 9.01 8.02
N VAL A 436 19.11 9.37 8.87
CA VAL A 436 19.14 10.67 9.56
C VAL A 436 20.35 11.46 9.08
N PRO A 437 20.14 12.55 8.31
CA PRO A 437 21.25 13.37 7.80
C PRO A 437 21.93 14.15 8.93
N ARG A 438 23.24 14.34 8.80
CA ARG A 438 24.02 15.23 9.68
C ARG A 438 23.72 16.71 9.46
N LEU A 439 23.43 17.08 8.21
CA LEU A 439 23.12 18.48 7.87
C LEU A 439 21.83 18.97 8.55
N PRO A 440 21.74 20.28 8.86
CA PRO A 440 20.49 20.92 9.23
C PRO A 440 19.39 20.62 8.20
N TRP A 441 18.17 20.36 8.67
CA TRP A 441 17.08 19.82 7.86
C TRP A 441 16.80 20.63 6.58
N LEU A 442 16.72 21.96 6.67
CA LEU A 442 16.44 22.81 5.51
C LEU A 442 17.56 22.76 4.46
N ILE A 443 18.81 22.68 4.91
CA ILE A 443 19.97 22.55 4.02
C ILE A 443 19.93 21.18 3.35
N TYR A 444 19.71 20.11 4.12
CA TYR A 444 19.61 18.75 3.59
C TYR A 444 18.56 18.63 2.48
N VAL A 445 17.32 19.08 2.74
CA VAL A 445 16.20 19.00 1.80
C VAL A 445 16.49 19.75 0.50
N ASN A 446 17.19 20.89 0.58
CA ASN A 446 17.50 21.71 -0.57
C ASN A 446 18.80 21.34 -1.30
N THR A 447 19.62 20.46 -0.74
CA THR A 447 20.93 20.05 -1.30
C THR A 447 21.03 18.53 -1.45
N GLN A 448 21.48 17.82 -0.42
CA GLN A 448 21.76 16.38 -0.45
C GLN A 448 20.57 15.55 -0.91
N ALA A 449 19.34 15.88 -0.49
CA ALA A 449 18.15 15.14 -0.94
C ALA A 449 17.91 15.27 -2.45
N LYS A 450 18.16 16.46 -3.03
CA LYS A 450 18.04 16.70 -4.48
C LYS A 450 19.17 16.04 -5.25
N ILE A 451 20.39 16.13 -4.73
CA ILE A 451 21.59 15.47 -5.32
C ILE A 451 21.39 13.95 -5.32
N HIS A 452 20.98 13.36 -4.20
CA HIS A 452 20.69 11.94 -4.09
C HIS A 452 19.67 11.49 -5.14
N LEU A 453 18.53 12.18 -5.26
CA LEU A 453 17.51 11.86 -6.27
C LEU A 453 18.07 11.98 -7.70
N TRP A 454 18.90 12.99 -7.97
CA TRP A 454 19.56 13.14 -9.27
C TRP A 454 20.52 11.98 -9.56
N VAL A 455 21.32 11.55 -8.58
CA VAL A 455 22.23 10.40 -8.69
C VAL A 455 21.46 9.13 -9.00
N MET A 456 20.38 8.86 -8.27
CA MET A 456 19.55 7.68 -8.50
C MET A 456 18.88 7.70 -9.88
N ASN A 457 18.47 8.87 -10.38
CA ASN A 457 17.97 9.02 -11.74
C ASN A 457 19.05 8.79 -12.82
N ARG A 458 20.31 9.16 -12.56
CA ARG A 458 21.44 8.86 -13.45
C ARG A 458 21.75 7.36 -13.46
N PHE A 459 21.76 6.72 -12.29
CA PHE A 459 21.95 5.27 -12.18
C PHE A 459 20.82 4.49 -12.88
N LYS A 460 19.57 4.94 -12.73
CA LYS A 460 18.42 4.39 -13.46
C LYS A 460 18.61 4.43 -14.99
N LYS A 461 19.11 5.54 -15.53
CA LYS A 461 19.40 5.66 -16.97
C LYS A 461 20.54 4.73 -17.38
N TYR A 462 21.57 4.61 -16.56
CA TYR A 462 22.69 3.70 -16.77
C TYR A 462 22.23 2.25 -16.84
N LEU A 463 21.43 1.78 -15.87
CA LEU A 463 20.89 0.40 -15.87
C LEU A 463 20.01 0.11 -17.09
N LYS A 464 19.24 1.11 -17.56
CA LYS A 464 18.37 0.95 -18.74
C LYS A 464 19.18 0.81 -20.04
N ASN A 465 20.23 1.59 -20.21
CA ASN A 465 20.94 1.73 -21.48
C ASN A 465 22.11 0.75 -21.65
N ARG A 466 22.49 0.03 -20.59
CA ARG A 466 23.60 -0.90 -20.63
C ARG A 466 23.19 -2.19 -21.33
N GLN A 467 23.61 -2.36 -22.59
CA GLN A 467 23.72 -3.67 -23.23
C GLN A 467 24.92 -4.42 -22.62
N ASN A 468 24.83 -5.75 -22.55
CA ASN A 468 25.77 -6.63 -21.85
C ASN A 468 27.24 -6.33 -22.16
#